data_AF-A0A1H3RV25-F1
#
_entry.id   AF-A0A1H3RV25-F1
#
_cell.length_a   1.000
_cell.length_b   1.000
_cell.length_c   1.000
_cell.angle_alpha   90.00
_cell.angle_beta   90.00
_cell.angle_gamma   90.00
#
_symmetry.space_group_name_H-M   'P 1'
#
loop_
_entity.id
_entity.type
_entity.pdbx_description
1 polymer ?
#
loop_
_entity_poly.entity_id
_entity_poly.type
_entity_poly.pdbx_seq_one_letter_code
_entity_poly.pdbx_strand_id
1 'polypeptide(L)'
;MSIGRKGAGDHDFRCAAHWWWEVLTAVVFAGMFTQLAFIGHDAGHRQTFRTRRANDLVGHVHGCLIGISYGWWVGNRRHHANPNHEDADPDIEIRALAFTAEQARAKRGIVRWMAKYQAFLFFPLVTTFCSYVRAHPTTREGFW
;
A
#
# COMPACT_ATOMS: atom_id res chain seq x y z
N MET A 1 49.51 35.60 -20.25
CA MET A 1 48.44 35.43 -19.25
C MET A 1 47.15 35.10 -20.00
N SER A 2 46.84 33.80 -20.15
CA SER A 2 45.61 33.33 -20.82
C SER A 2 44.81 32.55 -19.78
N ILE A 3 43.68 33.11 -19.34
CA ILE A 3 42.75 32.46 -18.43
C ILE A 3 41.84 31.58 -19.29
N GLY A 4 42.12 30.27 -19.28
CA GLY A 4 41.28 29.26 -19.90
C GLY A 4 39.96 29.14 -19.16
N ARG A 5 38.88 29.55 -19.83
CA ARG A 5 37.49 29.35 -19.40
C ARG A 5 37.19 27.85 -19.45
N LYS A 6 37.33 27.15 -18.31
CA LYS A 6 36.86 25.76 -18.18
C LYS A 6 35.34 25.75 -18.33
N GLY A 7 34.88 24.94 -19.28
CA GLY A 7 33.52 24.90 -19.75
C GLY A 7 32.53 24.49 -18.67
N ALA A 8 31.38 25.17 -18.68
CA ALA A 8 30.16 24.75 -17.99
C ALA A 8 29.53 23.55 -18.74
N GLY A 9 30.27 22.44 -18.92
CA GLY A 9 29.83 21.28 -19.71
C GLY A 9 29.77 19.95 -18.95
N ASP A 10 30.34 19.88 -17.75
CA ASP A 10 30.61 18.59 -17.10
C ASP A 10 29.55 18.21 -16.04
N HIS A 11 28.67 19.14 -15.68
CA HIS A 11 27.62 18.93 -14.68
C HIS A 11 26.33 18.35 -15.26
N ASP A 12 25.99 18.69 -16.50
CA ASP A 12 24.74 18.26 -17.17
C ASP A 12 24.77 16.78 -17.58
N PHE A 13 25.90 16.29 -18.10
CA PHE A 13 26.04 14.88 -18.49
C PHE A 13 26.00 13.91 -17.30
N ARG A 14 26.47 14.33 -16.13
CA ARG A 14 26.47 13.50 -14.92
C ARG A 14 25.04 13.37 -14.37
N CYS A 15 24.30 14.47 -14.27
CA CYS A 15 22.88 14.42 -13.91
C CYS A 15 22.11 13.55 -14.89
N ALA A 16 22.34 13.73 -16.19
CA ALA A 16 21.73 12.91 -17.23
C ALA A 16 22.06 11.42 -17.07
N ALA A 17 23.31 11.09 -16.73
CA ALA A 17 23.74 9.71 -16.56
C ALA A 17 23.21 9.03 -15.30
N HIS A 18 22.87 9.77 -14.25
CA HIS A 18 22.39 9.20 -12.99
C HIS A 18 20.88 8.85 -13.02
N TRP A 19 20.03 9.70 -13.61
CA TRP A 19 18.58 9.50 -13.55
C TRP A 19 18.10 8.27 -14.35
N TRP A 20 18.76 7.89 -15.45
CA TRP A 20 18.33 6.70 -16.20
C TRP A 20 18.69 5.40 -15.47
N TRP A 21 19.80 5.37 -14.72
CA TRP A 21 20.12 4.24 -13.84
C TRP A 21 19.13 4.16 -12.69
N GLU A 22 18.70 5.29 -12.14
CA GLU A 22 17.63 5.33 -11.12
C GLU A 22 16.32 4.78 -11.68
N VAL A 23 15.90 5.22 -12.87
CA VAL A 23 14.68 4.72 -13.53
C VAL A 23 14.79 3.23 -13.84
N LEU A 24 15.91 2.77 -14.39
CA LEU A 24 16.12 1.36 -14.68
C LEU A 24 16.05 0.52 -13.40
N THR A 25 16.72 0.97 -12.34
CA THR A 25 16.72 0.31 -11.04
C THR A 25 15.30 0.29 -10.44
N ALA A 26 14.55 1.39 -10.55
CA ALA A 26 13.16 1.46 -10.10
C ALA A 26 12.26 0.48 -10.87
N VAL A 27 12.42 0.35 -12.19
CA VAL A 27 11.67 -0.63 -13.01
C VAL A 27 12.00 -2.06 -12.60
N VAL A 28 13.28 -2.37 -12.37
CA VAL A 28 13.72 -3.70 -11.91
C VAL A 28 13.10 -4.01 -10.54
N PHE A 29 13.21 -3.09 -9.58
CA PHE A 29 12.59 -3.27 -8.27
C PHE A 29 11.08 -3.39 -8.37
N ALA A 30 10.40 -2.57 -9.18
CA ALA A 30 8.96 -2.67 -9.38
C ALA A 30 8.56 -4.07 -9.86
N GLY A 31 9.30 -4.63 -10.82
CA GLY A 31 9.13 -6.02 -11.26
C GLY A 31 9.36 -7.03 -10.13
N MET A 32 10.47 -6.92 -9.40
CA MET A 32 10.79 -7.81 -8.29
C MET A 32 9.74 -7.78 -7.18
N PHE A 33 9.34 -6.60 -6.70
CA PHE A 33 8.31 -6.44 -5.66
C PHE A 33 6.96 -6.97 -6.13
N THR A 34 6.61 -6.78 -7.41
CA THR A 34 5.39 -7.34 -8.00
C THR A 34 5.41 -8.87 -7.94
N GLN A 35 6.53 -9.51 -8.29
CA GLN A 35 6.66 -10.97 -8.20
C GLN A 35 6.58 -11.47 -6.76
N LEU A 36 7.24 -10.79 -5.82
CA LEU A 36 7.16 -11.12 -4.39
C LEU A 36 5.71 -11.03 -3.87
N ALA A 37 4.99 -9.99 -4.28
CA ALA A 37 3.57 -9.81 -3.94
C ALA A 37 2.70 -10.94 -4.51
N PHE A 38 2.91 -11.35 -5.78
CA PHE A 38 2.17 -12.46 -6.39
C PHE A 38 2.42 -13.79 -5.67
N ILE A 39 3.66 -14.08 -5.27
CA ILE A 39 3.95 -15.31 -4.50
C ILE A 39 3.22 -15.28 -3.15
N GLY A 40 3.26 -14.16 -2.44
CA GLY A 40 2.53 -14.00 -1.17
C GLY A 40 1.01 -14.14 -1.34
N HIS A 41 0.47 -13.58 -2.42
CA HIS A 41 -0.93 -13.69 -2.81
C HIS A 41 -1.34 -15.15 -3.04
N ASP A 42 -0.63 -15.88 -3.90
CA ASP A 42 -0.94 -17.27 -4.24
C ASP A 42 -0.83 -18.19 -3.02
N ALA A 43 0.14 -17.92 -2.15
CA ALA A 43 0.27 -18.57 -0.85
C ALA A 43 -0.95 -18.26 0.04
N GLY A 44 -1.43 -17.01 0.07
CA GLY A 44 -2.70 -16.63 0.68
C GLY A 44 -3.88 -17.46 0.15
N HIS A 45 -3.93 -17.70 -1.16
CA HIS A 45 -4.95 -18.55 -1.81
C HIS A 45 -4.74 -20.05 -1.59
N ARG A 46 -3.66 -20.43 -0.89
CA ARG A 46 -3.25 -21.82 -0.65
C ARG A 46 -2.98 -22.59 -1.96
N GLN A 47 -2.49 -21.89 -2.97
CA GLN A 47 -2.22 -22.44 -4.30
C GLN A 47 -0.75 -22.82 -4.51
N THR A 48 0.15 -22.41 -3.62
CA THR A 48 1.59 -22.68 -3.76
C THR A 48 1.99 -24.04 -3.18
N PHE A 49 1.52 -24.37 -1.97
CA PHE A 49 1.88 -25.62 -1.29
C PHE A 49 0.65 -26.44 -0.90
N ARG A 50 0.86 -27.74 -0.65
CA ARG A 50 -0.21 -28.67 -0.22
C ARG A 50 -0.70 -28.40 1.21
N THR A 51 0.14 -27.85 2.08
CA THR A 51 -0.18 -27.68 3.50
C THR A 51 -0.45 -26.22 3.82
N ARG A 52 -1.42 -25.96 4.70
CA ARG A 52 -1.72 -24.60 5.17
C ARG A 52 -0.52 -23.93 5.82
N ARG A 53 0.23 -24.64 6.68
CA ARG A 53 1.39 -24.09 7.40
C ARG A 53 2.49 -23.58 6.46
N ALA A 54 2.78 -24.31 5.38
CA ALA A 54 3.81 -23.89 4.42
C ALA A 54 3.37 -22.63 3.65
N ASN A 55 2.10 -22.59 3.22
CA ASN A 55 1.52 -21.39 2.60
C ASN A 55 1.53 -20.19 3.54
N ASP A 56 1.10 -20.38 4.80
CA ASP A 56 1.08 -19.30 5.79
C ASP A 56 2.50 -18.77 6.03
N LEU A 57 3.51 -19.64 6.19
CA LEU A 57 4.90 -19.23 6.37
C LEU A 57 5.41 -18.38 5.20
N VAL A 58 5.23 -18.86 3.97
CA VAL A 58 5.66 -18.15 2.76
C VAL A 58 4.91 -16.82 2.63
N GLY A 59 3.62 -16.81 2.95
CA GLY A 59 2.81 -15.61 2.99
C GLY A 59 3.32 -14.55 3.96
N HIS A 60 3.68 -14.94 5.19
CA HIS A 60 4.25 -14.01 6.17
C HIS A 60 5.60 -13.46 5.72
N VAL A 61 6.49 -14.32 5.19
CA VAL A 61 7.81 -13.89 4.68
C VAL A 61 7.65 -12.87 3.56
N HIS A 62 6.79 -13.14 2.56
CA HIS A 62 6.59 -12.23 1.44
C HIS A 62 5.86 -10.95 1.86
N GLY A 63 4.89 -11.04 2.78
CA GLY A 63 4.24 -9.88 3.38
C GLY A 63 5.25 -8.94 4.07
N CYS A 64 6.19 -9.50 4.84
CA CYS A 64 7.28 -8.72 5.44
C CYS A 64 8.18 -8.05 4.40
N LEU A 65 8.55 -8.76 3.33
CA LEU A 65 9.41 -8.21 2.28
C LEU A 65 8.78 -7.03 1.53
N ILE A 66 7.47 -7.07 1.30
CA ILE A 66 6.73 -6.02 0.57
C ILE A 66 6.07 -4.97 1.51
N GLY A 67 6.23 -5.12 2.82
CA GLY A 67 5.73 -4.17 3.81
C GLY A 67 4.23 -4.24 4.10
N ILE A 68 3.58 -5.39 3.88
CA ILE A 68 2.14 -5.59 4.11
C ILE A 68 1.90 -6.74 5.09
N SER A 69 0.98 -6.56 6.05
CA SER A 69 0.58 -7.63 6.97
C SER A 69 -0.14 -8.75 6.22
N TYR A 70 0.42 -9.97 6.26
CA TYR A 70 -0.18 -11.14 5.63
C TYR A 70 -1.59 -11.45 6.16
N GLY A 71 -1.79 -11.34 7.48
CA GLY A 71 -3.12 -11.58 8.09
C GLY A 71 -4.18 -10.58 7.60
N TRP A 72 -3.80 -9.30 7.46
CA TRP A 72 -4.70 -8.28 6.91
C TRP A 72 -5.02 -8.56 5.44
N TRP A 73 -4.00 -8.87 4.64
CA TRP A 73 -4.17 -9.23 3.23
C TRP A 73 -5.11 -10.43 3.06
N VAL A 74 -4.88 -11.51 3.81
CA VAL A 74 -5.75 -12.70 3.76
C VAL A 74 -7.18 -12.36 4.22
N GLY A 75 -7.34 -11.41 5.15
CA GLY A 75 -8.63 -10.87 5.57
C GLY A 75 -9.44 -10.21 4.45
N ASN A 76 -8.78 -9.61 3.46
CA ASN A 76 -9.38 -9.00 2.25
C ASN A 76 -10.24 -10.00 1.42
N ARG A 77 -10.15 -11.30 1.71
CA ARG A 77 -11.09 -12.30 1.16
C ARG A 77 -12.55 -11.98 1.48
N ARG A 78 -12.82 -11.37 2.64
CA ARG A 78 -14.18 -10.95 3.03
C ARG A 78 -14.71 -9.84 2.12
N HIS A 79 -13.86 -8.87 1.78
CA HIS A 79 -14.14 -7.86 0.77
C HIS A 79 -14.37 -8.48 -0.61
N HIS A 80 -13.51 -9.40 -1.07
CA HIS A 80 -13.73 -10.07 -2.35
C HIS A 80 -15.04 -10.87 -2.42
N ALA A 81 -15.52 -11.40 -1.30
CA ALA A 81 -16.80 -12.08 -1.22
C ALA A 81 -17.99 -11.10 -1.23
N ASN A 82 -17.82 -9.90 -0.67
CA ASN A 82 -18.87 -8.90 -0.54
C ASN A 82 -18.36 -7.48 -0.87
N PRO A 83 -17.91 -7.19 -2.10
CA PRO A 83 -17.25 -5.93 -2.38
C PRO A 83 -18.23 -4.76 -2.32
N ASN A 84 -17.87 -3.69 -1.63
CA ASN A 84 -18.66 -2.46 -1.46
C ASN A 84 -20.05 -2.67 -0.83
N HIS A 85 -20.21 -3.71 -0.02
CA HIS A 85 -21.44 -3.95 0.74
C HIS A 85 -21.30 -3.41 2.17
N GLU A 86 -22.02 -2.34 2.51
CA GLU A 86 -21.94 -1.63 3.81
C GLU A 86 -21.99 -2.55 5.04
N ASP A 87 -22.82 -3.60 4.99
CA ASP A 87 -23.00 -4.50 6.14
C ASP A 87 -21.98 -5.65 6.22
N ALA A 88 -21.25 -5.93 5.14
CA ALA A 88 -20.48 -7.16 4.98
C ALA A 88 -19.01 -6.94 4.57
N ASP A 89 -18.68 -5.74 4.09
CA ASP A 89 -17.36 -5.35 3.63
C ASP A 89 -16.60 -4.58 4.71
N PRO A 90 -15.63 -5.20 5.40
CA PRO A 90 -14.86 -4.50 6.41
C PRO A 90 -13.94 -3.42 5.83
N ASP A 91 -13.67 -3.44 4.52
CA ASP A 91 -12.65 -2.56 3.90
C ASP A 91 -13.19 -1.17 3.57
N ILE A 92 -14.53 -0.99 3.59
CA ILE A 92 -15.17 0.33 3.50
C ILE A 92 -15.46 0.97 4.87
N GLU A 93 -15.15 0.27 5.96
CA GLU A 93 -15.28 0.75 7.34
C GLU A 93 -14.01 1.50 7.82
N ILE A 94 -13.52 2.42 6.98
CA ILE A 94 -12.34 3.24 7.28
C ILE A 94 -12.81 4.57 7.89
N ARG A 95 -12.55 4.78 9.18
CA ARG A 95 -13.03 5.97 9.90
C ARG A 95 -12.58 7.30 9.25
N ALA A 96 -11.42 7.35 8.62
CA ALA A 96 -10.89 8.53 7.92
C ALA A 96 -11.58 8.84 6.59
N LEU A 97 -12.21 7.85 5.94
CA LEU A 97 -12.80 7.97 4.60
C LEU A 97 -14.32 7.81 4.66
N ALA A 98 -15.02 8.32 3.66
CA ALA A 98 -16.46 8.09 3.49
C ALA A 98 -16.70 7.54 2.09
N PHE A 99 -17.18 6.30 2.03
CA PHE A 99 -17.57 5.62 0.80
C PHE A 99 -19.07 5.85 0.50
N THR A 100 -19.85 6.26 1.50
CA THR A 100 -21.31 6.42 1.39
C THR A 100 -21.77 7.77 1.95
N ALA A 101 -22.94 8.22 1.49
CA ALA A 101 -23.50 9.49 1.94
C ALA A 101 -23.85 9.48 3.44
N GLU A 102 -24.27 8.32 3.96
CA GLU A 102 -24.54 8.14 5.38
C GLU A 102 -23.27 8.26 6.22
N GLN A 103 -22.20 7.55 5.83
CA GLN A 103 -20.89 7.67 6.48
C GLN A 103 -20.39 9.12 6.48
N ALA A 104 -20.57 9.87 5.38
CA ALA A 104 -20.16 11.27 5.30
C ALA A 104 -20.96 12.16 6.26
N ARG A 105 -22.27 11.94 6.40
CA ARG A 105 -23.16 12.69 7.30
C ARG A 105 -22.92 12.38 8.78
N ALA A 106 -22.55 11.15 9.10
CA ALA A 106 -22.25 10.72 10.45
C ALA A 106 -20.94 11.32 11.02
N LYS A 107 -19.98 11.69 10.16
CA LYS A 107 -18.67 12.20 10.57
C LYS A 107 -18.75 13.62 11.15
N ARG A 108 -17.89 13.89 12.15
CA ARG A 108 -17.81 15.19 12.85
C ARG A 108 -16.35 15.64 13.02
N GLY A 109 -16.16 16.95 13.30
CA GLY A 109 -14.85 17.53 13.58
C GLY A 109 -13.82 17.34 12.45
N ILE A 110 -12.58 17.01 12.82
CA ILE A 110 -11.48 16.81 11.87
C ILE A 110 -11.75 15.70 10.86
N VAL A 111 -12.45 14.63 11.26
CA VAL A 111 -12.78 13.50 10.39
C VAL A 111 -13.79 13.90 9.30
N ARG A 112 -14.72 14.83 9.59
CA ARG A 112 -15.62 15.40 8.58
C ARG A 112 -14.86 16.26 7.58
N TRP A 113 -13.90 17.06 8.07
CA TRP A 113 -13.02 17.84 7.20
C TRP A 113 -12.18 16.92 6.30
N MET A 114 -11.61 15.85 6.86
CA MET A 114 -10.86 14.85 6.10
C MET A 114 -11.72 14.19 5.01
N ALA A 115 -12.93 13.73 5.35
CA ALA A 115 -13.84 13.14 4.38
C ALA A 115 -14.25 14.12 3.26
N LYS A 116 -14.40 15.42 3.58
CA LYS A 116 -14.70 16.46 2.59
C LYS A 116 -13.55 16.65 1.58
N TYR A 117 -12.30 16.50 2.02
CA TYR A 117 -11.10 16.65 1.18
C TYR A 117 -10.43 15.31 0.87
N GLN A 118 -11.15 14.19 0.99
CA GLN A 118 -10.55 12.85 0.94
C GLN A 118 -9.81 12.55 -0.37
N ALA A 119 -10.26 13.11 -1.49
CA ALA A 119 -9.57 12.97 -2.78
C ALA A 119 -8.14 13.56 -2.76
N PHE A 120 -7.96 14.70 -2.11
CA PHE A 120 -6.64 15.34 -1.97
C PHE A 120 -5.80 14.70 -0.85
N LEU A 121 -6.47 14.19 0.19
CA LEU A 121 -5.81 13.58 1.33
C LEU A 121 -5.49 12.10 1.14
N PHE A 122 -5.99 11.46 0.07
CA PHE A 122 -5.81 10.03 -0.17
C PHE A 122 -4.34 9.60 -0.13
N PHE A 123 -3.47 10.25 -0.92
CA PHE A 123 -2.05 9.90 -0.98
C PHE A 123 -1.29 10.19 0.35
N PRO A 124 -1.46 11.36 1.00
CA PRO A 124 -0.89 11.58 2.32
C PRO A 124 -1.36 10.57 3.38
N LEU A 125 -2.65 10.21 3.36
CA LEU A 125 -3.24 9.26 4.30
C LEU A 125 -2.73 7.83 4.05
N VAL A 126 -2.60 7.41 2.78
CA VAL A 126 -2.13 6.06 2.48
C VAL A 126 -0.67 5.84 2.86
N THR A 127 0.19 6.86 2.75
CA THR A 127 1.59 6.80 3.20
C THR A 127 1.71 6.55 4.71
N THR A 128 0.70 6.93 5.50
CA THR A 128 0.65 6.71 6.95
C THR A 128 -0.33 5.61 7.35
N PHE A 129 -0.90 4.88 6.39
CA PHE A 129 -1.98 3.92 6.59
C PHE A 129 -1.64 2.83 7.61
N CYS A 130 -0.40 2.34 7.57
CA CYS A 130 0.05 1.31 8.51
C CYS A 130 0.03 1.81 9.97
N SER A 131 0.41 3.07 10.19
CA SER A 131 0.30 3.73 11.52
C SER A 131 -1.16 3.96 11.93
N TYR A 132 -2.02 4.28 10.96
CA TYR A 132 -3.45 4.53 11.18
C TYR A 132 -4.21 3.27 11.62
N VAL A 133 -4.05 2.16 10.88
CA VAL A 133 -4.70 0.87 11.19
C VAL A 133 -4.29 0.34 12.57
N ARG A 134 -3.00 0.51 12.95
CA ARG A 134 -2.50 0.12 14.27
C ARG A 134 -3.17 0.88 15.42
N ALA A 135 -3.43 2.18 15.23
CA ALA A 135 -3.98 3.04 16.28
C ALA A 135 -5.50 2.89 16.44
N HIS A 136 -6.19 2.42 15.40
CA HIS A 136 -7.65 2.43 15.32
C HIS A 136 -8.15 1.06 14.82
N PRO A 137 -8.04 0.00 15.64
CA PRO A 137 -8.58 -1.30 15.28
C PRO A 137 -10.09 -1.16 15.04
N THR A 138 -10.57 -1.62 13.88
CA THR A 138 -12.00 -1.66 13.57
C THR A 138 -12.68 -2.57 14.58
N THR A 139 -13.58 -2.01 15.38
CA THR A 139 -14.23 -2.70 16.50
C THR A 139 -15.36 -3.59 15.99
N ARG A 140 -15.03 -4.69 15.31
CA ARG A 140 -15.87 -5.90 15.21
C ARG A 140 -14.95 -7.10 14.99
N GLU A 141 -14.68 -7.82 16.07
CA GLU A 141 -14.32 -9.24 16.14
C GLU A 141 -13.38 -9.81 15.03
N GLY A 142 -12.14 -10.13 15.42
CA GLY A 142 -11.40 -11.24 14.82
C GLY A 142 -10.29 -10.88 13.83
N PHE A 143 -9.14 -10.44 14.36
CA PHE A 143 -7.84 -10.70 13.74
C PHE A 143 -7.32 -12.06 14.27
N TRP A 144 -8.07 -13.13 13.98
CA TRP A 144 -7.68 -14.53 14.15
C TRP A 144 -8.27 -15.35 12.99
#